data_AF-A0A2S6TKX0-F1
#
_entry.id   AF-A0A2S6TKX0-F1
#
_cell.length_a   1.000
_cell.length_b   1.000
_cell.length_c   1.000
_cell.angle_alpha   90.00
_cell.angle_beta   90.00
_cell.angle_gamma   90.00
#
_symmetry.space_group_name_H-M   'P 1'
#
loop_
_entity.id
_entity.type
_entity.pdbx_description
1 polymer ?
#
loop_
_entity_poly.entity_id
_entity_poly.type
_entity_poly.pdbx_seq_one_letter_code
_entity_poly.pdbx_strand_id
1 'polypeptide(L)'
;GPLANQLHFNNEQGVLRDGFQPNTSVGRFWRLALRNLAGFLLHKNDKCTFGNTWRVVMAENEEVLDKIGWPTIAQDLGIAKEKSAVSVARYTGSDMIASVTGDTGEKILPYLADAVLKQTTWQLVFTIGTSPGTLRPLLVLSPILAETLAKDGWSKADVRQYLYDHCRLPAWQFERYLGEWTDHPINSLKDEVGLRRAPKIFAESDDQERLVPITFDPDDFMVAVSGDPLRTNAITFAHNGILGYTVSQEIDLPADWDAKLKTARKS
;
A
#
# COMPACT_ATOMS: atom_id res chain seq x y z
N GLY A 1 0.22 -3.96 -15.55
CA GLY A 1 0.83 -4.10 -16.87
C GLY A 1 -0.22 -4.19 -17.97
N PRO A 2 0.19 -4.53 -19.21
CA PRO A 2 -0.63 -4.41 -20.43
C PRO A 2 -2.03 -5.05 -20.39
N LEU A 3 -2.22 -6.11 -19.61
CA LEU A 3 -3.53 -6.78 -19.46
C LEU A 3 -4.62 -5.88 -18.88
N ALA A 4 -4.26 -4.91 -18.03
CA ALA A 4 -5.24 -3.99 -17.47
C ALA A 4 -5.96 -3.22 -18.58
N ASN A 5 -5.20 -2.71 -19.55
CA ASN A 5 -5.74 -2.00 -20.72
C ASN A 5 -6.45 -2.94 -21.69
N GLN A 6 -5.89 -4.13 -21.96
CA GLN A 6 -6.52 -5.11 -22.87
C GLN A 6 -7.92 -5.55 -22.39
N LEU A 7 -8.09 -5.66 -21.07
CA LEU A 7 -9.31 -6.11 -20.43
C LEU A 7 -10.22 -4.96 -19.97
N HIS A 8 -9.81 -3.71 -20.16
CA HIS A 8 -10.57 -2.52 -19.74
C HIS A 8 -10.85 -2.48 -18.24
N PHE A 9 -9.83 -2.75 -17.42
CA PHE A 9 -9.91 -2.49 -15.98
C PHE A 9 -10.09 -1.00 -15.73
N ASN A 10 -10.99 -0.66 -14.80
CA ASN A 10 -11.11 0.69 -14.30
C ASN A 10 -9.94 1.02 -13.35
N ASN A 11 -9.32 2.17 -13.60
CA ASN A 11 -8.31 2.80 -12.76
C ASN A 11 -8.64 4.29 -12.51
N GLU A 12 -9.90 4.70 -12.75
CA GLU A 12 -10.40 6.08 -12.60
C GLU A 12 -11.49 6.20 -11.52
N GLN A 13 -12.55 7.00 -11.76
CA GLN A 13 -13.62 7.24 -10.79
C GLN A 13 -14.21 5.92 -10.28
N GLY A 14 -14.46 5.86 -8.97
CA GLY A 14 -15.00 4.67 -8.33
C GLY A 14 -14.04 3.48 -8.33
N VAL A 15 -12.72 3.69 -8.52
CA VAL A 15 -11.74 2.62 -8.27
C VAL A 15 -11.97 1.97 -6.90
N LEU A 16 -11.77 0.65 -6.82
CA LEU A 16 -12.12 -0.20 -5.68
C LEU A 16 -13.62 -0.38 -5.40
N ARG A 17 -14.52 0.17 -6.23
CA ARG A 17 -15.95 -0.17 -6.24
C ARG A 17 -16.30 -1.20 -7.32
N ASP A 18 -17.38 -1.93 -7.08
CA ASP A 18 -18.02 -2.74 -8.12
C ASP A 18 -18.64 -1.85 -9.21
N GLY A 19 -18.78 -2.44 -10.41
CA GLY A 19 -19.38 -1.78 -11.57
C GLY A 19 -18.68 -2.16 -12.87
N PHE A 20 -17.35 -2.11 -12.87
CA PHE A 20 -16.56 -2.58 -14.01
C PHE A 20 -16.35 -4.09 -13.92
N GLN A 21 -16.79 -4.81 -14.96
CA GLN A 21 -16.76 -6.27 -14.99
C GLN A 21 -15.37 -6.86 -14.67
N PRO A 22 -14.24 -6.37 -15.24
CA PRO A 22 -12.92 -6.95 -14.97
C PRO A 22 -12.53 -6.84 -13.49
N ASN A 23 -12.60 -5.64 -12.91
CA ASN A 23 -12.32 -5.41 -11.50
C ASN A 23 -13.22 -6.27 -10.61
N THR A 24 -14.53 -6.25 -10.91
CA THR A 24 -15.55 -6.96 -10.13
C THR A 24 -15.36 -8.46 -10.17
N SER A 25 -15.09 -9.03 -11.36
CA SER A 25 -14.98 -10.49 -11.55
C SER A 25 -13.78 -11.06 -10.81
N VAL A 26 -12.63 -10.39 -10.86
CA VAL A 26 -11.42 -10.83 -10.14
C VAL A 26 -11.63 -10.76 -8.63
N GLY A 27 -12.17 -9.65 -8.11
CA GLY A 27 -12.42 -9.54 -6.66
C GLY A 27 -13.51 -10.52 -6.18
N ARG A 28 -14.53 -10.80 -6.99
CA ARG A 28 -15.53 -11.85 -6.69
C ARG A 28 -14.90 -13.24 -6.68
N PHE A 29 -14.07 -13.56 -7.65
CA PHE A 29 -13.33 -14.82 -7.68
C PHE A 29 -12.52 -15.00 -6.40
N TRP A 30 -11.74 -13.98 -6.01
CA TRP A 30 -10.95 -14.00 -4.78
C TRP A 30 -11.81 -14.23 -3.53
N ARG A 31 -12.94 -13.52 -3.40
CA ARG A 31 -13.86 -13.70 -2.27
C ARG A 31 -14.45 -15.10 -2.22
N LEU A 32 -14.83 -15.66 -3.37
CA LEU A 32 -15.35 -17.03 -3.47
C LEU A 32 -14.26 -18.06 -3.15
N ALA A 33 -13.03 -17.86 -3.62
CA ALA A 33 -11.90 -18.72 -3.32
C ALA A 33 -11.59 -18.75 -1.81
N LEU A 34 -11.49 -17.59 -1.16
CA LEU A 34 -11.29 -17.52 0.30
C LEU A 34 -12.40 -18.26 1.06
N ARG A 35 -13.66 -18.06 0.65
CA ARG A 35 -14.81 -18.69 1.33
C ARG A 35 -14.82 -20.21 1.17
N ASN A 36 -14.60 -20.70 -0.05
CA ASN A 36 -14.81 -22.11 -0.39
C ASN A 36 -13.54 -22.96 -0.21
N LEU A 37 -12.36 -22.40 -0.45
CA LEU A 37 -11.08 -23.14 -0.35
C LEU A 37 -10.45 -22.99 1.03
N ALA A 38 -10.39 -21.76 1.58
CA ALA A 38 -9.80 -21.50 2.89
C ALA A 38 -10.83 -21.60 4.05
N GLY A 39 -12.10 -21.88 3.74
CA GLY A 39 -13.16 -21.96 4.73
C GLY A 39 -13.41 -20.63 5.45
N PHE A 40 -13.20 -19.49 4.79
CA PHE A 40 -13.38 -18.14 5.33
C PHE A 40 -14.89 -17.84 5.54
N LEU A 41 -15.43 -18.47 6.58
CA LEU A 41 -16.83 -18.49 6.98
C LEU A 41 -16.96 -17.84 8.36
N LEU A 42 -18.00 -17.03 8.53
CA LEU A 42 -18.33 -16.40 9.82
C LEU A 42 -18.48 -17.44 10.92
N HIS A 43 -18.03 -17.07 12.12
CA HIS A 43 -17.99 -17.95 13.30
C HIS A 43 -17.11 -19.20 13.14
N LYS A 44 -16.33 -19.29 12.05
CA LYS A 44 -15.32 -20.32 11.81
C LYS A 44 -13.94 -19.68 11.63
N ASN A 45 -13.41 -19.67 10.41
CA ASN A 45 -12.08 -19.12 10.10
C ASN A 45 -12.12 -17.64 9.76
N ASP A 46 -13.29 -17.07 9.43
CA ASP A 46 -13.45 -15.62 9.35
C ASP A 46 -13.49 -15.05 10.77
N LYS A 47 -12.35 -14.48 11.19
CA LYS A 47 -12.16 -13.83 12.50
C LYS A 47 -12.37 -12.32 12.45
N CYS A 48 -13.02 -11.81 11.40
CA CYS A 48 -13.32 -10.40 11.29
C CYS A 48 -14.22 -9.93 12.45
N THR A 49 -13.78 -8.90 13.18
CA THR A 49 -14.57 -8.26 14.23
C THR A 49 -15.57 -7.26 13.65
N PHE A 50 -15.10 -6.40 12.73
CA PHE A 50 -15.89 -5.36 12.07
C PHE A 50 -15.82 -5.52 10.56
N GLY A 51 -16.95 -5.81 9.93
CA GLY A 51 -17.03 -6.03 8.49
C GLY A 51 -16.89 -4.75 7.67
N ASN A 52 -16.40 -4.89 6.44
CA ASN A 52 -16.45 -3.87 5.39
C ASN A 52 -17.15 -4.47 4.15
N THR A 53 -17.71 -3.62 3.29
CA THR A 53 -18.05 -4.04 1.93
C THR A 53 -16.77 -4.49 1.23
N TRP A 54 -16.82 -5.57 0.45
CA TRP A 54 -15.63 -6.07 -0.23
C TRP A 54 -15.18 -5.09 -1.32
N ARG A 55 -13.88 -4.83 -1.38
CA ARG A 55 -13.25 -4.05 -2.45
C ARG A 55 -12.97 -4.95 -3.63
N VAL A 56 -13.13 -4.41 -4.85
CA VAL A 56 -12.67 -5.07 -6.07
C VAL A 56 -11.16 -4.91 -6.24
N VAL A 57 -10.57 -5.60 -7.21
CA VAL A 57 -9.16 -5.36 -7.57
C VAL A 57 -8.99 -3.97 -8.17
N MET A 58 -7.89 -3.31 -7.82
CA MET A 58 -7.46 -2.03 -8.39
C MET A 58 -6.45 -2.28 -9.50
N ALA A 59 -6.59 -1.56 -10.62
CA ALA A 59 -5.51 -1.39 -11.58
C ALA A 59 -4.81 -0.05 -11.30
N GLU A 60 -3.50 0.00 -11.45
CA GLU A 60 -2.78 1.27 -11.46
C GLU A 60 -3.09 2.04 -12.75
N ASN A 61 -3.02 3.37 -12.69
CA ASN A 61 -3.15 4.24 -13.84
C ASN A 61 -1.81 4.30 -14.58
N GLU A 62 -1.54 3.26 -15.38
CA GLU A 62 -0.29 3.11 -16.14
C GLU A 62 -0.07 4.21 -17.18
N GLU A 63 -1.14 4.79 -17.74
CA GLU A 63 -1.02 5.92 -18.66
C GLU A 63 -0.40 7.14 -17.95
N VAL A 64 -0.90 7.47 -16.76
CA VAL A 64 -0.36 8.57 -15.95
C VAL A 64 1.05 8.24 -15.48
N LEU A 65 1.30 7.03 -14.98
CA LEU A 65 2.62 6.59 -14.53
C LEU A 65 3.66 6.69 -15.66
N ASP A 66 3.33 6.22 -16.86
CA ASP A 66 4.19 6.32 -18.04
C ASP A 66 4.45 7.76 -18.45
N LYS A 67 3.42 8.61 -18.40
CA LYS A 67 3.53 10.05 -18.71
C LYS A 67 4.48 10.77 -17.76
N ILE A 68 4.44 10.45 -16.47
CA ILE A 68 5.26 11.10 -15.44
C ILE A 68 6.59 10.39 -15.17
N GLY A 69 6.83 9.25 -15.84
CA GLY A 69 8.06 8.45 -15.68
C GLY A 69 8.16 7.73 -14.33
N TRP A 70 7.04 7.44 -13.67
CA TRP A 70 7.03 6.70 -12.40
C TRP A 70 6.81 5.19 -12.65
N PRO A 71 7.50 4.29 -11.93
CA PRO A 71 7.26 2.85 -12.03
C PRO A 71 5.91 2.45 -11.39
N THR A 72 5.36 1.32 -11.79
CA THR A 72 4.26 0.61 -11.10
C THR A 72 4.76 -0.09 -9.84
N ILE A 73 3.86 -0.48 -8.94
CA ILE A 73 4.19 -1.35 -7.79
C ILE A 73 4.85 -2.66 -8.26
N ALA A 74 4.39 -3.23 -9.37
CA ALA A 74 4.96 -4.46 -9.90
C ALA A 74 6.44 -4.27 -10.31
N GLN A 75 6.77 -3.14 -10.94
CA GLN A 75 8.14 -2.78 -11.28
C GLN A 75 9.00 -2.51 -10.05
N ASP A 76 8.46 -1.81 -9.04
CA ASP A 76 9.14 -1.62 -7.76
C ASP A 76 9.47 -2.96 -7.07
N LEU A 77 8.67 -4.01 -7.34
CA LEU A 77 8.85 -5.36 -6.84
C LEU A 77 9.60 -6.29 -7.82
N GLY A 78 10.27 -5.72 -8.82
CA GLY A 78 11.19 -6.42 -9.71
C GLY A 78 10.56 -7.07 -10.94
N ILE A 79 9.29 -6.82 -11.24
CA ILE A 79 8.63 -7.33 -12.45
C ILE A 79 8.81 -6.35 -13.61
N ALA A 80 9.25 -6.86 -14.77
CA ALA A 80 9.49 -6.02 -15.95
C ALA A 80 8.21 -5.34 -16.46
N LYS A 81 8.36 -4.14 -17.04
CA LYS A 81 7.24 -3.28 -17.50
C LYS A 81 6.33 -3.98 -18.52
N GLU A 82 6.90 -4.83 -19.36
CA GLU A 82 6.21 -5.56 -20.43
C GLU A 82 5.33 -6.69 -19.88
N LYS A 83 5.55 -7.08 -18.63
CA LYS A 83 4.81 -8.16 -17.97
C LYS A 83 3.57 -7.61 -17.29
N SER A 84 2.50 -8.38 -17.35
CA SER A 84 1.35 -8.15 -16.50
C SER A 84 1.55 -8.91 -15.21
N ALA A 85 1.16 -8.29 -14.10
CA ALA A 85 1.36 -8.84 -12.78
C ALA A 85 0.14 -8.60 -11.90
N VAL A 86 0.01 -9.42 -10.86
CA VAL A 86 -0.91 -9.18 -9.75
C VAL A 86 -0.11 -9.05 -8.46
N SER A 87 -0.41 -7.99 -7.71
CA SER A 87 0.12 -7.78 -6.37
C SER A 87 -0.97 -8.03 -5.34
N VAL A 88 -0.66 -8.77 -4.29
CA VAL A 88 -1.59 -9.06 -3.19
C VAL A 88 -0.92 -8.68 -1.88
N ALA A 89 -1.64 -7.94 -1.05
CA ALA A 89 -1.22 -7.54 0.28
C ALA A 89 -2.44 -7.50 1.22
N ARG A 90 -2.19 -7.59 2.52
CA ARG A 90 -3.23 -7.49 3.54
C ARG A 90 -3.14 -6.16 4.26
N TYR A 91 -4.28 -5.47 4.29
CA TYR A 91 -4.44 -4.22 5.03
C TYR A 91 -5.52 -4.36 6.09
N THR A 92 -5.25 -3.86 7.30
CA THR A 92 -6.15 -3.94 8.45
C THR A 92 -7.13 -2.78 8.50
N GLY A 93 -6.83 -1.72 7.77
CA GLY A 93 -7.62 -0.50 7.72
C GLY A 93 -7.16 0.40 6.58
N SER A 94 -7.95 1.42 6.30
CA SER A 94 -7.66 2.42 5.29
C SER A 94 -8.43 3.70 5.60
N ASP A 95 -7.89 4.84 5.19
CA ASP A 95 -8.58 6.12 5.33
C ASP A 95 -8.42 7.00 4.10
N MET A 96 -9.50 7.72 3.77
CA MET A 96 -9.53 8.66 2.65
C MET A 96 -8.87 9.97 3.07
N ILE A 97 -7.94 10.44 2.25
CA ILE A 97 -7.34 11.76 2.37
C ILE A 97 -8.08 12.67 1.40
N ALA A 98 -9.07 13.40 1.89
CA ALA A 98 -9.94 14.23 1.07
C ALA A 98 -9.33 15.62 0.83
N SER A 99 -9.48 16.15 -0.39
CA SER A 99 -9.14 17.54 -0.72
C SER A 99 -7.71 17.94 -0.35
N VAL A 100 -6.74 17.10 -0.73
CA VAL A 100 -5.32 17.40 -0.62
C VAL A 100 -5.05 18.72 -1.35
N THR A 101 -4.68 19.74 -0.58
CA THR A 101 -4.55 21.10 -1.07
C THR A 101 -3.07 21.45 -1.23
N GLY A 102 -2.70 21.92 -2.41
CA GLY A 102 -1.33 22.32 -2.72
C GLY A 102 -1.06 22.23 -4.21
N ASP A 103 -0.06 22.98 -4.66
CA ASP A 103 0.42 23.05 -6.05
C ASP A 103 1.92 22.70 -6.17
N THR A 104 2.57 22.37 -5.04
CA THR A 104 3.95 21.91 -4.94
C THR A 104 4.03 20.71 -4.00
N GLY A 105 5.07 19.88 -4.14
CA GLY A 105 5.30 18.74 -3.27
C GLY A 105 5.49 19.15 -1.81
N GLU A 106 6.15 20.27 -1.54
CA GLU A 106 6.30 20.81 -0.18
C GLU A 106 4.97 21.13 0.51
N LYS A 107 3.91 21.46 -0.23
CA LYS A 107 2.56 21.70 0.32
C LYS A 107 1.74 20.41 0.40
N ILE A 108 1.91 19.49 -0.55
CA ILE A 108 1.13 18.25 -0.66
C ILE A 108 1.63 17.18 0.31
N LEU A 109 2.94 16.94 0.35
CA LEU A 109 3.54 15.80 1.04
C LEU A 109 3.38 15.84 2.58
N PRO A 110 3.42 16.99 3.28
CA PRO A 110 3.16 17.01 4.72
C PRO A 110 1.78 16.43 5.08
N TYR A 111 0.76 16.71 4.25
CA TYR A 111 -0.59 16.22 4.49
C TYR A 111 -0.69 14.71 4.27
N LEU A 112 -0.02 14.20 3.23
CA LEU A 112 0.02 12.76 2.94
C LEU A 112 0.79 11.98 4.01
N ALA A 113 1.94 12.51 4.47
CA ALA A 113 2.74 11.90 5.52
C ALA A 113 1.99 11.83 6.86
N ASP A 114 1.32 12.92 7.25
CA ASP A 114 0.48 12.97 8.46
C ASP A 114 -0.64 11.91 8.42
N ALA A 115 -1.31 11.76 7.28
CA ALA A 115 -2.36 10.76 7.12
C ALA A 115 -1.82 9.31 7.16
N VAL A 116 -0.69 9.03 6.50
CA VAL A 116 -0.03 7.71 6.53
C VAL A 116 0.39 7.34 7.96
N LEU A 117 0.95 8.30 8.69
CA LEU A 117 1.33 8.12 10.09
C LEU A 117 0.10 7.84 10.96
N LYS A 118 -0.96 8.65 10.86
CA LYS A 118 -2.20 8.46 11.64
C LYS A 118 -2.92 7.15 11.34
N GLN A 119 -2.83 6.66 10.11
CA GLN A 119 -3.39 5.37 9.72
C GLN A 119 -2.58 4.18 10.30
N THR A 120 -1.32 4.40 10.69
CA THR A 120 -0.40 3.39 11.23
C THR A 120 -0.29 3.53 12.74
N THR A 121 -0.93 2.62 13.48
CA THR A 121 -0.98 2.63 14.95
C THR A 121 -0.37 1.34 15.50
N TRP A 122 -1.18 0.36 15.88
CA TRP A 122 -0.69 -0.92 16.40
C TRP A 122 0.14 -1.71 15.38
N GLN A 123 0.07 -1.38 14.08
CA GLN A 123 0.86 -2.02 13.03
C GLN A 123 2.37 -1.81 13.17
N LEU A 124 2.81 -0.87 14.03
CA LEU A 124 4.22 -0.67 14.38
C LEU A 124 4.90 -1.94 14.93
N VAL A 125 4.12 -2.91 15.41
CA VAL A 125 4.60 -4.27 15.77
C VAL A 125 5.26 -5.04 14.63
N PHE A 126 5.00 -4.61 13.38
CA PHE A 126 5.61 -5.16 12.17
C PHE A 126 6.82 -4.36 11.69
N THR A 127 7.09 -3.22 12.33
CA THR A 127 8.34 -2.47 12.18
C THR A 127 9.34 -2.99 13.19
N ILE A 128 8.95 -3.04 14.46
CA ILE A 128 9.70 -3.63 15.57
C ILE A 128 8.74 -4.50 16.37
N GLY A 129 9.17 -5.69 16.84
CA GLY A 129 8.32 -6.63 17.57
C GLY A 129 8.20 -7.99 16.88
N THR A 130 6.98 -8.43 16.55
CA THR A 130 6.69 -9.81 16.12
C THR A 130 7.37 -10.20 14.81
N SER A 131 7.52 -9.27 13.87
CA SER A 131 8.24 -9.49 12.61
C SER A 131 8.83 -8.18 12.14
N PRO A 132 10.01 -7.81 12.66
CA PRO A 132 10.65 -6.54 12.39
C PRO A 132 10.91 -6.32 10.89
N GLY A 133 10.75 -5.08 10.44
CA GLY A 133 11.02 -4.67 9.06
C GLY A 133 10.01 -5.15 8.01
N THR A 134 8.85 -5.68 8.41
CA THR A 134 7.84 -6.22 7.47
C THR A 134 6.68 -5.26 7.18
N LEU A 135 6.62 -4.10 7.83
CA LEU A 135 5.58 -3.11 7.56
C LEU A 135 5.72 -2.52 6.15
N ARG A 136 4.61 -2.45 5.39
CA ARG A 136 4.57 -1.93 4.01
C ARG A 136 3.37 -0.99 3.78
N PRO A 137 3.31 0.19 4.43
CA PRO A 137 2.16 1.08 4.31
C PRO A 137 1.92 1.46 2.85
N LEU A 138 0.66 1.46 2.40
CA LEU A 138 0.32 1.80 1.02
C LEU A 138 -0.37 3.16 0.96
N LEU A 139 0.19 4.06 0.16
CA LEU A 139 -0.42 5.31 -0.26
C LEU A 139 -0.85 5.19 -1.74
N VAL A 140 -2.13 5.42 -2.03
CA VAL A 140 -2.64 5.52 -3.40
C VAL A 140 -2.97 6.97 -3.69
N LEU A 141 -2.28 7.55 -4.66
CA LEU A 141 -2.48 8.91 -5.15
C LEU A 141 -3.48 8.90 -6.31
N SER A 142 -4.35 9.90 -6.34
CA SER A 142 -5.07 10.24 -7.58
C SER A 142 -4.09 10.72 -8.66
N PRO A 143 -4.43 10.58 -9.95
CA PRO A 143 -3.61 11.07 -11.05
C PRO A 143 -3.17 12.52 -10.89
N ILE A 144 -4.09 13.43 -10.54
CA ILE A 144 -3.78 14.86 -10.39
C ILE A 144 -2.70 15.13 -9.34
N LEU A 145 -2.68 14.38 -8.23
CA LEU A 145 -1.65 14.52 -7.20
C LEU A 145 -0.30 14.03 -7.70
N ALA A 146 -0.26 12.85 -8.33
CA ALA A 146 0.96 12.29 -8.88
C ALA A 146 1.57 13.19 -9.98
N GLU A 147 0.73 13.70 -10.89
CA GLU A 147 1.17 14.63 -11.94
C GLU A 147 1.65 15.97 -11.36
N THR A 148 1.00 16.48 -10.32
CA THR A 148 1.44 17.72 -9.66
C THR A 148 2.81 17.54 -9.00
N LEU A 149 3.02 16.42 -8.30
CA LEU A 149 4.31 16.08 -7.69
C LEU A 149 5.40 15.93 -8.75
N ALA A 150 5.14 15.18 -9.82
CA ALA A 150 6.11 14.98 -10.90
C ALA A 150 6.44 16.28 -11.64
N LYS A 151 5.45 17.15 -11.87
CA LYS A 151 5.66 18.48 -12.46
C LYS A 151 6.54 19.37 -11.57
N ASP A 152 6.43 19.22 -10.25
CA ASP A 152 7.28 19.89 -9.27
C ASP A 152 8.65 19.20 -9.07
N GLY A 153 8.97 18.20 -9.89
CA GLY A 153 10.28 17.55 -9.92
C GLY A 153 10.43 16.32 -9.02
N TRP A 154 9.37 15.85 -8.37
CA TRP A 154 9.43 14.69 -7.48
C TRP A 154 9.36 13.37 -8.26
N SER A 155 10.35 12.50 -8.05
CA SER A 155 10.25 11.09 -8.45
C SER A 155 9.43 10.29 -7.42
N LYS A 156 8.99 9.10 -7.81
CA LYS A 156 8.34 8.16 -6.88
C LYS A 156 9.25 7.80 -5.70
N ALA A 157 10.56 7.69 -5.95
CA ALA A 157 11.55 7.42 -4.92
C ALA A 157 11.67 8.61 -3.95
N ASP A 158 11.62 9.85 -4.43
CA ASP A 158 11.64 11.04 -3.57
C ASP A 158 10.39 11.12 -2.69
N VAL A 159 9.22 10.71 -3.20
CA VAL A 159 8.00 10.61 -2.38
C VAL A 159 8.15 9.55 -1.28
N ARG A 160 8.70 8.37 -1.60
CA ARG A 160 9.00 7.34 -0.60
C ARG A 160 10.02 7.82 0.42
N GLN A 161 11.07 8.50 -0.02
CA GLN A 161 12.06 9.10 0.85
C GLN A 161 11.43 10.16 1.76
N TYR A 162 10.56 11.02 1.24
CA TYR A 162 9.85 12.01 2.04
C TYR A 162 8.97 11.36 3.11
N LEU A 163 8.19 10.35 2.75
CA LEU A 163 7.39 9.58 3.71
C LEU A 163 8.31 8.93 4.74
N TYR A 164 9.42 8.35 4.29
CA TYR A 164 10.42 7.82 5.18
C TYR A 164 11.07 8.87 6.02
N ASP A 165 11.17 10.15 5.69
CA ASP A 165 11.79 11.15 6.56
C ASP A 165 10.78 11.75 7.55
N HIS A 166 9.51 11.84 7.16
CA HIS A 166 8.48 12.60 7.89
C HIS A 166 7.45 11.75 8.63
N CYS A 167 7.25 10.48 8.26
CA CYS A 167 6.43 9.55 9.04
C CYS A 167 7.21 9.11 10.29
N ARG A 168 7.18 9.95 11.31
CA ARG A 168 7.93 9.82 12.56
C ARG A 168 7.02 9.99 13.76
N LEU A 169 7.32 9.27 14.83
CA LEU A 169 6.75 9.50 16.16
C LEU A 169 7.87 9.59 17.20
N PRO A 170 7.64 10.25 18.34
CA PRO A 170 8.54 10.19 19.48
C PRO A 170 8.80 8.75 19.90
N ALA A 171 10.05 8.46 20.25
CA ALA A 171 10.45 7.12 20.68
C ALA A 171 9.63 6.60 21.87
N TRP A 172 9.33 7.45 22.86
CA TRP A 172 8.50 7.04 23.99
C TRP A 172 7.13 6.54 23.54
N GLN A 173 6.55 7.18 22.51
CA GLN A 173 5.26 6.81 21.97
C GLN A 173 5.35 5.46 21.25
N PHE A 174 6.44 5.23 20.52
CA PHE A 174 6.70 3.95 19.85
C PHE A 174 6.86 2.81 20.88
N GLU A 175 7.72 2.99 21.89
CA GLU A 175 7.96 2.01 22.96
C GLU A 175 6.67 1.72 23.74
N ARG A 176 5.82 2.74 23.94
CA ARG A 176 4.50 2.58 24.53
C ARG A 176 3.56 1.71 23.70
N TYR A 177 3.54 1.89 22.37
CA TYR A 177 2.78 0.99 21.48
C TYR A 177 3.25 -0.46 21.65
N LEU A 178 4.57 -0.69 21.60
CA LEU A 178 5.15 -2.04 21.72
C LEU A 178 4.83 -2.68 23.07
N GLY A 179 5.11 -1.98 24.17
CA GLY A 179 4.95 -2.48 25.52
C GLY A 179 3.51 -2.48 25.99
N GLU A 180 2.97 -1.30 26.34
CA GLU A 180 1.67 -1.19 27.02
C GLU A 180 0.50 -1.70 26.19
N TRP A 181 0.52 -1.48 24.87
CA TRP A 181 -0.67 -1.69 24.03
C TRP A 181 -0.64 -3.00 23.24
N THR A 182 0.55 -3.56 23.00
CA THR A 182 0.71 -4.81 22.26
C THR A 182 1.43 -5.92 23.04
N ASP A 183 1.82 -5.66 24.29
CA ASP A 183 2.43 -6.63 25.21
C ASP A 183 3.67 -7.33 24.61
N HIS A 184 4.50 -6.57 23.90
CA HIS A 184 5.74 -7.11 23.36
C HIS A 184 6.80 -7.31 24.45
N PRO A 185 7.42 -8.51 24.54
CA PRO A 185 8.37 -8.84 25.60
C PRO A 185 9.59 -7.91 25.67
N ILE A 186 10.03 -7.43 24.51
CA ILE A 186 11.08 -6.43 24.37
C ILE A 186 10.40 -5.20 23.77
N ASN A 187 10.39 -4.11 24.53
CA ASN A 187 9.69 -2.89 24.17
C ASN A 187 10.60 -1.65 24.18
N SER A 188 11.89 -1.83 24.50
CA SER A 188 12.90 -0.78 24.32
C SER A 188 13.48 -0.84 22.91
N LEU A 189 13.46 0.30 22.20
CA LEU A 189 14.09 0.44 20.89
C LEU A 189 15.61 0.22 20.98
N LYS A 190 16.24 0.66 22.08
CA LYS A 190 17.67 0.48 22.33
C LYS A 190 18.06 -0.98 22.41
N ASP A 191 17.27 -1.79 23.11
CA ASP A 191 17.50 -3.22 23.23
C ASP A 191 17.31 -3.94 21.88
N GLU A 192 16.28 -3.57 21.12
CA GLU A 192 16.04 -4.13 19.77
C GLU A 192 17.18 -3.81 18.80
N VAL A 193 17.74 -2.59 18.86
CA VAL A 193 18.96 -2.24 18.12
C VAL A 193 20.18 -3.00 18.62
N GLY A 194 20.35 -3.13 19.94
CA GLY A 194 21.44 -3.90 20.56
C GLY A 194 21.43 -5.38 20.17
N LEU A 195 20.24 -5.94 19.99
CA LEU A 195 20.00 -7.30 19.49
C LEU A 195 20.08 -7.43 17.96
N ARG A 196 20.35 -6.33 17.25
CA ARG A 196 20.41 -6.26 15.77
C ARG A 196 19.10 -6.64 15.07
N ARG A 197 17.97 -6.34 15.71
CA ARG A 197 16.62 -6.55 15.17
C ARG A 197 16.00 -5.28 14.60
N ALA A 198 16.59 -4.12 14.90
CA ALA A 198 16.24 -2.83 14.32
C ALA A 198 17.48 -2.07 13.83
N PRO A 199 17.35 -1.20 12.81
CA PRO A 199 18.42 -0.30 12.39
C PRO A 199 18.81 0.70 13.47
N LYS A 200 20.05 1.20 13.41
CA LYS A 200 20.59 2.14 14.41
C LYS A 200 19.78 3.42 14.59
N ILE A 201 19.06 3.87 13.55
CA ILE A 201 18.24 5.09 13.58
C ILE A 201 17.17 5.08 14.69
N PHE A 202 16.75 3.90 15.17
CA PHE A 202 15.77 3.77 16.25
C PHE A 202 16.36 4.07 17.65
N ALA A 203 17.69 4.12 17.78
CA ALA A 203 18.39 4.31 19.04
C ALA A 203 19.61 5.24 18.93
N GLU A 204 19.52 6.31 18.12
CA GLU A 204 20.62 7.27 17.93
C GLU A 204 20.94 8.08 19.20
N SER A 205 19.97 8.22 20.10
CA SER A 205 20.12 8.86 21.40
C SER A 205 19.18 8.24 22.44
N ASP A 206 19.45 8.52 23.71
CA ASP A 206 18.58 8.16 24.84
C ASP A 206 17.43 9.18 25.04
N ASP A 207 17.30 10.21 24.19
CA ASP A 207 16.22 11.19 24.24
C ASP A 207 14.89 10.54 23.87
N GLN A 208 13.92 10.62 24.77
CA GLN A 208 12.59 10.04 24.62
C GLN A 208 11.75 10.76 23.56
N GLU A 209 12.01 12.05 23.30
CA GLU A 209 11.33 12.85 22.29
C GLU A 209 11.96 12.72 20.90
N ARG A 210 13.06 11.97 20.76
CA ARG A 210 13.67 11.73 19.45
C ARG A 210 12.65 11.10 18.50
N LEU A 211 12.64 11.58 17.27
CA LEU A 211 11.74 11.11 16.23
C LEU A 211 12.29 9.85 15.57
N VAL A 212 11.52 8.76 15.59
CA VAL A 212 11.91 7.47 14.99
C VAL A 212 10.99 7.08 13.83
N PRO A 213 11.52 6.46 12.75
CA PRO A 213 10.72 6.07 11.59
C PRO A 213 9.70 4.98 11.90
N ILE A 214 8.65 4.93 11.09
CA ILE A 214 7.69 3.82 11.13
C ILE A 214 8.09 2.64 10.24
N THR A 215 9.11 2.75 9.38
CA THR A 215 9.64 1.65 8.56
C THR A 215 11.17 1.58 8.68
N PHE A 216 11.82 0.56 8.10
CA PHE A 216 13.29 0.44 8.14
C PHE A 216 13.96 1.09 6.94
N ASP A 217 13.27 1.14 5.81
CA ASP A 217 13.78 1.66 4.56
C ASP A 217 12.71 2.52 3.85
N PRO A 218 13.06 3.55 3.06
CA PRO A 218 12.12 4.23 2.19
C PRO A 218 11.36 3.30 1.24
N ASP A 219 12.00 2.26 0.72
CA ASP A 219 11.37 1.31 -0.19
C ASP A 219 10.32 0.41 0.50
N ASP A 220 10.23 0.45 1.84
CA ASP A 220 9.14 -0.18 2.58
C ASP A 220 7.79 0.55 2.35
N PHE A 221 7.80 1.85 2.00
CA PHE A 221 6.56 2.54 1.62
C PHE A 221 6.11 2.13 0.23
N MET A 222 4.87 1.70 0.11
CA MET A 222 4.24 1.43 -1.17
C MET A 222 3.51 2.68 -1.66
N VAL A 223 3.77 3.08 -2.90
CA VAL A 223 3.08 4.20 -3.55
C VAL A 223 2.45 3.68 -4.83
N ALA A 224 1.15 3.92 -5.01
CA ALA A 224 0.42 3.60 -6.24
C ALA A 224 -0.25 4.86 -6.80
N VAL A 225 -0.59 4.84 -8.08
CA VAL A 225 -1.41 5.88 -8.72
C VAL A 225 -2.65 5.24 -9.30
N SER A 226 -3.83 5.67 -8.86
CA SER A 226 -5.13 5.23 -9.38
C SER A 226 -6.25 6.12 -8.85
N GLY A 227 -7.41 6.09 -9.48
CA GLY A 227 -8.60 6.84 -9.04
C GLY A 227 -8.93 8.04 -9.92
N ASP A 228 -9.90 8.83 -9.47
CA ASP A 228 -10.45 9.96 -10.22
C ASP A 228 -9.37 10.99 -10.62
N PRO A 229 -9.08 11.19 -11.92
CA PRO A 229 -8.09 12.17 -12.38
C PRO A 229 -8.46 13.62 -12.06
N LEU A 230 -9.69 13.92 -11.68
CA LEU A 230 -10.17 15.29 -11.44
C LEU A 230 -10.37 15.61 -9.95
N ARG A 231 -9.97 14.72 -9.04
CA ARG A 231 -10.12 14.92 -7.60
C ARG A 231 -8.79 14.79 -6.90
N THR A 232 -8.44 15.80 -6.11
CA THR A 232 -7.24 15.82 -5.27
C THR A 232 -7.43 14.98 -4.00
N ASN A 233 -7.86 13.73 -4.17
CA ASN A 233 -7.98 12.77 -3.07
C ASN A 233 -6.84 11.75 -3.14
N ALA A 234 -6.51 11.19 -1.98
CA ALA A 234 -5.67 10.01 -1.87
C ALA A 234 -6.33 9.02 -0.88
N ILE A 235 -5.79 7.83 -0.76
CA ILE A 235 -6.19 6.85 0.25
C ILE A 235 -4.94 6.15 0.78
N THR A 236 -4.86 5.98 2.09
CA THR A 236 -3.78 5.24 2.74
C THR A 236 -4.30 3.94 3.34
N PHE A 237 -3.47 2.91 3.41
CA PHE A 237 -3.79 1.61 3.97
C PHE A 237 -2.74 1.15 5.00
N ALA A 238 -3.20 0.69 6.16
CA ALA A 238 -2.35 0.13 7.20
C ALA A 238 -2.03 -1.34 6.90
N HIS A 239 -0.77 -1.64 6.60
CA HIS A 239 -0.31 -2.98 6.24
C HIS A 239 -0.22 -3.92 7.44
N ASN A 240 -0.48 -5.21 7.22
CA ASN A 240 -0.49 -6.23 8.27
C ASN A 240 0.80 -7.04 8.40
N GLY A 241 1.93 -6.43 8.04
CA GLY A 241 3.25 -7.03 8.09
C GLY A 241 3.33 -8.41 7.45
N ILE A 242 4.02 -9.33 8.12
CA ILE A 242 4.20 -10.72 7.67
C ILE A 242 2.88 -11.50 7.51
N LEU A 243 1.80 -11.11 8.19
CA LEU A 243 0.51 -11.83 8.18
C LEU A 243 -0.29 -11.66 6.87
N GLY A 244 0.27 -10.92 5.93
CA GLY A 244 -0.18 -10.81 4.55
C GLY A 244 0.76 -9.90 3.80
N TYR A 245 2.04 -10.24 3.86
CA TYR A 245 3.13 -9.49 3.27
C TYR A 245 2.88 -9.31 1.77
N THR A 246 3.19 -8.12 1.26
CA THR A 246 3.02 -7.82 -0.15
C THR A 246 3.83 -8.79 -1.00
N VAL A 247 3.14 -9.47 -1.91
CA VAL A 247 3.74 -10.32 -2.94
C VAL A 247 3.24 -9.89 -4.31
N SER A 248 4.12 -9.99 -5.31
CA SER A 248 3.78 -9.78 -6.72
C SER A 248 4.16 -11.02 -7.53
N GLN A 249 3.33 -11.37 -8.49
CA GLN A 249 3.58 -12.46 -9.43
C GLN A 249 3.20 -12.04 -10.84
N GLU A 250 4.00 -12.47 -11.82
CA GLU A 250 3.66 -12.35 -13.24
C GLU A 250 2.41 -13.18 -13.56
N ILE A 251 1.62 -12.70 -14.52
CA ILE A 251 0.42 -13.39 -15.01
C ILE A 251 0.80 -14.22 -16.24
N ASP A 252 0.72 -15.54 -16.12
CA ASP A 252 0.84 -16.45 -17.24
C ASP A 252 -0.48 -16.54 -18.01
N LEU A 253 -0.41 -16.20 -19.30
CA LEU A 253 -1.56 -16.27 -20.19
C LEU A 253 -1.69 -17.66 -20.82
N PRO A 254 -2.93 -18.15 -21.01
CA PRO A 254 -3.14 -19.38 -21.76
C PRO A 254 -2.74 -19.18 -23.24
N ALA A 255 -2.31 -20.27 -23.90
CA ALA A 255 -1.84 -20.24 -25.28
C ALA A 255 -2.88 -19.70 -26.29
N ASP A 256 -4.18 -19.79 -25.98
CA ASP A 256 -5.29 -19.33 -26.81
C ASP A 256 -5.84 -17.94 -26.37
N TRP A 257 -5.07 -17.15 -25.63
CA TRP A 257 -5.50 -15.85 -25.08
C TRP A 257 -6.16 -14.93 -26.11
N ASP A 258 -5.52 -14.70 -27.26
CA ASP A 258 -6.04 -13.81 -28.30
C ASP A 258 -7.39 -14.27 -28.84
N ALA A 259 -7.59 -15.58 -28.96
CA ALA A 259 -8.87 -16.16 -29.38
C ALA A 259 -9.95 -15.95 -28.30
N LYS A 260 -9.60 -16.14 -27.02
CA LYS A 260 -10.51 -15.87 -25.89
C LYS A 260 -10.91 -14.39 -25.85
N LEU A 261 -9.93 -13.49 -25.96
CA LEU A 261 -10.16 -12.04 -25.93
C LEU A 261 -11.04 -11.58 -27.09
N LYS A 262 -10.79 -12.09 -28.31
CA LYS A 262 -11.63 -11.80 -29.48
C LYS A 262 -13.06 -12.32 -29.33
N THR A 263 -13.24 -13.46 -28.69
CA THR A 263 -14.56 -14.03 -28.41
C THR A 263 -15.33 -13.18 -27.39
N ALA A 264 -14.68 -12.80 -26.29
CA ALA A 264 -15.27 -11.97 -25.24
C ALA A 264 -15.64 -10.56 -25.71
N ARG A 265 -14.94 -10.00 -26.70
CA ARG A 265 -15.26 -8.68 -27.28
C ARG A 265 -16.43 -8.69 -28.27
N LYS A 266 -16.89 -9.87 -28.70
CA LYS A 266 -18.02 -10.03 -29.63
C LYS A 266 -19.36 -10.28 -28.92
N SER A 267 -19.31 -10.71 -27.65
CA SER A 267 -20.46 -10.90 -26.78
C SER A 267 -20.85 -9.61 -26.08
#